data_AF-A0A5K0VU54-F1
#
_entry.id   AF-A0A5K0VU54-F1
#
_cell.length_a   1.000
_cell.length_b   1.000
_cell.length_c   1.000
_cell.angle_alpha   90.00
_cell.angle_beta   90.00
_cell.angle_gamma   90.00
#
_symmetry.space_group_name_H-M   'P 1'
#
loop_
_entity.id
_entity.type
_entity.pdbx_description
1 polymer ?
#
loop_
_entity_poly.entity_id
_entity_poly.type
_entity_poly.pdbx_seq_one_letter_code
_entity_poly.pdbx_strand_id
1 'polypeptide(L)' 'EDFFIILHDILDEMDEVTELQPVPDAHVPVMKFKFRGISIDLLYASISVLVVPE' A
#
# COMPACT_ATOMS: atom_id res chain seq x y z
N GLU A 1 -7.56 8.96 2.85
CA GLU A 1 -6.62 9.29 1.77
C GLU A 1 -5.18 8.93 2.12
N ASP A 2 -4.82 8.99 3.40
CA ASP A 2 -3.50 8.65 3.95
C ASP A 2 -2.86 7.36 3.40
N PHE A 3 -3.64 6.29 3.16
CA PHE A 3 -3.11 5.05 2.59
C PHE A 3 -2.58 5.21 1.16
N PHE A 4 -3.20 6.01 0.30
CA PHE A 4 -2.75 6.16 -1.08
C PHE A 4 -1.81 7.35 -1.29
N ILE A 5 -1.66 8.20 -0.28
CA ILE A 5 -0.76 9.36 -0.31
C ILE A 5 0.48 9.05 0.54
N ILE A 6 0.33 8.95 1.86
CA ILE A 6 1.45 8.80 2.80
C ILE A 6 2.19 7.49 2.57
N LEU A 7 1.46 6.36 2.50
CA LEU A 7 2.12 5.07 2.30
C LEU A 7 2.70 4.93 0.89
N HIS A 8 2.06 5.54 -0.11
CA HIS A 8 2.62 5.60 -1.47
C HIS A 8 3.98 6.30 -1.44
N ASP A 9 4.04 7.50 -0.85
CA ASP A 9 5.28 8.29 -0.79
C ASP A 9 6.39 7.55 -0.03
N ILE A 10 6.05 6.87 1.08
CA ILE A 10 7.01 6.03 1.81
C ILE A 10 7.55 4.90 0.92
N LEU A 11 6.71 4.24 0.12
CA LEU A 11 7.12 3.15 -0.76
C LEU A 11 7.92 3.67 -1.98
N ASP A 12 7.59 4.85 -2.50
CA ASP A 12 8.27 5.48 -3.64
C ASP A 12 9.71 5.91 -3.29
N GLU A 13 9.97 6.24 -2.02
CA GLU A 13 11.31 6.56 -1.50
C GLU A 13 12.23 5.32 -1.34
N MET A 14 11.71 4.10 -1.47
CA MET A 14 12.48 2.87 -1.27
C MET A 14 13.09 2.36 -2.59
N ASP A 15 14.42 2.33 -2.69
CA ASP A 15 15.14 1.85 -3.87
C ASP A 15 14.75 0.41 -4.30
N GLU A 16 14.30 -0.41 -3.37
CA GLU A 16 13.90 -1.79 -3.66
C GLU A 16 12.47 -1.93 -4.20
N VAL A 17 11.69 -0.86 -4.13
CA VAL A 17 10.33 -0.80 -4.65
C VAL A 17 10.38 -0.35 -6.10
N THR A 18 9.67 -1.10 -6.95
CA THR A 18 9.53 -0.82 -8.37
C THR A 18 8.09 -1.09 -8.79
N GLU A 19 7.65 -0.54 -9.93
CA GLU A 19 6.30 -0.78 -10.46
C GLU A 19 5.18 -0.44 -9.45
N LEU A 20 5.37 0.61 -8.63
CA LEU A 20 4.38 1.07 -7.65
C LEU A 20 3.13 1.61 -8.36
N GLN A 21 1.97 1.02 -8.03
CA GLN A 21 0.70 1.30 -8.67
C GLN A 21 -0.45 1.27 -7.65
N PRO A 22 -1.02 2.42 -7.26
CA PRO A 22 -2.22 2.48 -6.45
C PRO A 22 -3.47 2.13 -7.28
N VAL A 23 -4.39 1.34 -6.71
CA VAL A 23 -5.68 0.96 -7.31
C VAL A 23 -6.82 1.28 -6.32
N PRO A 24 -7.27 2.54 -6.25
CA PRO A 24 -8.30 2.97 -5.30
C PRO A 24 -9.71 2.50 -5.67
N ASP A 25 -9.99 2.32 -6.97
CA ASP A 25 -11.33 1.97 -7.47
C ASP A 25 -11.66 0.46 -7.42
N ALA A 26 -10.76 -0.36 -6.87
CA ALA A 26 -11.00 -1.78 -6.69
C ALA A 26 -12.05 -2.05 -5.60
N HIS A 27 -12.71 -3.22 -5.65
CA HIS A 27 -13.67 -3.63 -4.64
C HIS A 27 -13.09 -3.61 -3.21
N VAL A 28 -11.80 -3.92 -3.10
CA VAL A 28 -10.97 -3.65 -1.93
C VAL A 28 -9.80 -2.78 -2.40
N PRO A 29 -9.59 -1.59 -1.84
CA PRO A 29 -8.49 -0.73 -2.25
C PRO A 29 -7.14 -1.44 -2.05
N VAL A 30 -6.28 -1.39 -3.07
CA VAL A 30 -5.02 -2.12 -3.09
C VAL A 30 -3.90 -1.27 -3.68
N MET A 31 -2.68 -1.46 -3.18
CA MET A 31 -1.46 -0.92 -3.75
C MET A 31 -0.59 -2.08 -4.25
N LYS A 32 -0.23 -2.04 -5.53
CA LYS A 32 0.56 -3.08 -6.18
C LYS A 32 1.97 -2.58 -6.42
N PHE A 33 2.96 -3.40 -6.17
CA PHE A 33 4.36 -3.06 -6.44
C PHE A 33 5.22 -4.31 -6.52
N LYS A 34 6.46 -4.15 -6.96
CA LYS A 34 7.52 -5.15 -6.82
C LYS A 34 8.51 -4.72 -5.79
N PHE A 35 8.75 -5.56 -4.80
CA PHE A 35 9.81 -5.38 -3.81
C PHE A 35 10.92 -6.38 -4.10
N ARG A 36 12.13 -5.89 -4.46
CA ARG A 36 13.27 -6.75 -4.82
C ARG A 36 12.92 -7.79 -5.91
N GLY A 37 12.09 -7.38 -6.87
CA GLY A 37 11.61 -8.24 -7.97
C GLY A 37 10.43 -9.16 -7.63
N ILE A 38 9.95 -9.17 -6.38
CA ILE A 38 8.79 -9.95 -5.94
C ILE A 38 7.53 -9.09 -6.03
N SER A 39 6.51 -9.54 -6.76
CA SER A 39 5.22 -8.85 -6.83
C SER A 39 4.46 -8.95 -5.51
N ILE A 40 3.99 -7.81 -5.00
CA ILE A 40 3.22 -7.66 -3.77
C ILE A 40 1.93 -6.88 -4.07
N ASP A 41 0.82 -7.43 -3.58
CA ASP A 41 -0.48 -6.76 -3.55
C ASP A 41 -0.81 -6.40 -2.08
N LEU A 42 -0.68 -5.13 -1.73
CA LEU A 42 -0.93 -4.61 -0.39
C LEU A 42 -2.37 -4.10 -0.27
N LEU A 43 -3.21 -4.86 0.42
CA LEU A 43 -4.62 -4.51 0.65
C LEU A 43 -4.77 -3.51 1.79
N TYR A 44 -5.80 -2.66 1.70
CA TYR A 44 -6.18 -1.74 2.76
C TYR A 44 -7.57 -2.05 3.33
N ALA A 45 -7.66 -2.05 4.66
CA ALA A 45 -8.93 -2.09 5.39
C ALA A 45 -8.89 -1.10 6.54
N SER A 46 -9.88 -0.20 6.58
CA SER A 46 -10.11 0.65 7.75
C SER A 46 -11.00 -0.10 8.74
N ILE A 47 -10.57 -0.17 9.99
CA ILE A 47 -11.31 -0.81 11.08
C ILE A 47 -11.70 0.23 12.14
N SER A 48 -12.88 0.08 12.74
CA SER A 48 -13.41 1.00 13.76
C SER A 48 -12.80 0.75 15.14
N VAL A 49 -11.50 0.49 15.20
CA VAL A 49 -10.74 0.27 16.44
C VAL A 49 -9.66 1.35 16.53
N LEU A 50 -9.50 1.94 17.72
CA LEU A 50 -8.57 3.06 17.94
C LEU A 50 -7.09 2.65 17.84
N VAL A 51 -6.78 1.37 18.10
CA VAL A 51 -5.41 0.84 18.17
C VAL A 51 -5.39 -0.53 17.52
N VAL A 52 -4.37 -0.79 16.70
CA VAL A 52 -4.05 -2.15 16.23
C VAL A 52 -3.28 -2.85 17.36
N PRO A 53 -3.80 -3.94 17.94
CA PRO A 53 -3.09 -4.66 19.01
C PRO A 53 -1.79 -5.31 18.50
N GLU A 54 -0.85 -5.56 19.41
CA GLU A 54 0.42 -6.28 19.16
C GLU A 54 0.23 -7.76 18.84
#